data_AF-A0A0S7EY57-F1
#
_entry.id   AF-A0A0S7EY57-F1
#
_cell.length_a   1.000
_cell.length_b   1.000
_cell.length_c   1.000
_cell.angle_alpha   90.00
_cell.angle_beta   90.00
_cell.angle_gamma   90.00
#
_symmetry.space_group_name_H-M   'P 1'
#
loop_
_entity.id
_entity.type
_entity.pdbx_description
1 polymer ?
#
loop_
_entity_poly.entity_id
_entity_poly.type
_entity_poly.pdbx_seq_one_letter_code
_entity_poly.pdbx_strand_id
1 'polypeptide(L)'
;MAPRVKLEKAAWLWVETVKPEDIKQEHIELAYRINIPACKRGICRRNCKGNPNCLVGIGEQVWLGEIDENTFHNIDDPNSERREKNIFVGLTNLGATCYVNTFLQVWFHNLELRRSLYQCQNSRAQEHNIDSGKSKSRIQSIISFMFLFKEIELKIS
;
A
#
# COMPACT_ATOMS: atom_id res chain seq x y z
N MET A 1 -23.40 -5.90 12.14
CA MET A 1 -22.32 -4.89 12.12
C MET A 1 -22.90 -3.57 12.62
N ALA A 2 -22.23 -2.87 13.55
CA ALA A 2 -22.77 -1.62 14.09
C ALA A 2 -22.87 -0.53 12.98
N PRO A 3 -23.93 0.29 12.96
CA PRO A 3 -24.05 1.41 12.02
C PRO A 3 -22.83 2.35 12.06
N ARG A 4 -22.41 2.87 10.90
CA ARG A 4 -21.23 3.74 10.73
C ARG A 4 -21.16 4.87 11.76
N VAL A 5 -22.29 5.56 11.97
CA VAL A 5 -22.41 6.70 12.89
C VAL A 5 -22.06 6.31 14.33
N LYS A 6 -22.39 5.07 14.75
CA LYS A 6 -22.07 4.58 16.10
C LYS A 6 -20.57 4.30 16.26
N LEU A 7 -19.91 3.82 15.20
CA LEU A 7 -18.47 3.55 15.22
C LEU A 7 -17.65 4.84 15.23
N GLU A 8 -18.05 5.83 14.42
CA GLU A 8 -17.41 7.15 14.42
C GLU A 8 -17.59 7.83 15.79
N LYS A 9 -18.80 7.84 16.34
CA LYS A 9 -19.04 8.41 17.67
C LYS A 9 -18.19 7.75 18.76
N ALA A 10 -18.06 6.42 18.75
CA ALA A 10 -17.24 5.71 19.73
C ALA A 10 -15.74 6.02 19.60
N ALA A 11 -15.23 6.18 18.37
CA ALA A 11 -13.82 6.47 18.12
C ALA A 11 -13.37 7.85 18.62
N TRP A 12 -14.31 8.80 18.73
CA TRP A 12 -14.05 10.19 19.12
C TRP A 12 -14.54 10.55 20.52
N LEU A 13 -15.13 9.61 21.27
CA LEU A 13 -15.73 9.88 22.58
C LEU A 13 -14.75 10.50 23.59
N TRP A 14 -13.47 10.14 23.50
CA TRP A 14 -12.41 10.65 24.38
C TRP A 14 -12.23 12.17 24.29
N VAL A 15 -12.65 12.81 23.19
CA VAL A 15 -12.56 14.28 23.01
C VAL A 15 -13.42 15.03 24.03
N GLU A 16 -14.46 14.39 24.58
CA GLU A 16 -15.33 14.99 25.59
C GLU A 16 -14.62 15.16 26.95
N THR A 17 -13.56 14.37 27.22
CA THR A 17 -12.90 14.31 28.54
C THR A 17 -11.42 14.64 28.52
N VAL A 18 -10.78 14.65 27.35
CA VAL A 18 -9.34 14.88 27.19
C VAL A 18 -9.09 16.27 26.60
N LYS A 19 -8.26 17.05 27.28
CA LYS A 19 -7.86 18.38 26.81
C LYS A 19 -6.84 18.27 25.67
N PRO A 20 -6.72 19.28 24.79
CA PRO A 20 -5.76 19.26 23.67
C PRO A 20 -4.32 18.99 24.09
N GLU A 21 -3.91 19.49 25.25
CA GLU A 21 -2.54 19.36 25.77
C GLU A 21 -2.23 17.93 26.25
N ASP A 22 -3.27 17.15 26.55
CA ASP A 22 -3.18 15.78 27.08
C ASP A 22 -3.37 14.71 25.99
N ILE A 23 -3.43 15.11 24.70
CA ILE A 23 -3.60 14.19 23.57
C ILE A 23 -2.36 13.32 23.39
N LYS A 24 -2.51 12.04 23.74
CA LYS A 24 -1.54 10.98 23.48
C LYS A 24 -1.82 10.19 22.19
N GLN A 25 -0.82 9.44 21.76
CA GLN A 25 -0.88 8.53 20.61
C GLN A 25 -2.10 7.61 20.64
N GLU A 26 -2.43 7.01 21.78
CA GLU A 26 -3.58 6.11 21.94
C GLU A 26 -4.92 6.73 21.50
N HIS A 27 -5.11 8.03 21.73
CA HIS A 27 -6.31 8.76 21.28
C HIS A 27 -6.35 8.89 19.76
N ILE A 28 -5.21 9.18 19.15
CA ILE A 28 -5.07 9.27 17.69
C ILE A 28 -5.36 7.90 17.07
N GLU A 29 -4.75 6.85 17.62
CA GLU A 29 -4.92 5.48 17.12
C GLU A 29 -6.37 5.00 17.24
N LEU A 30 -7.06 5.37 18.32
CA LEU A 30 -8.48 5.10 18.53
C LEU A 30 -9.36 5.86 17.55
N ALA A 31 -9.14 7.18 17.39
CA ALA A 31 -9.91 8.05 16.50
C ALA A 31 -9.84 7.57 15.03
N TYR A 32 -8.64 7.24 14.58
CA TYR A 32 -8.41 6.73 13.22
C TYR A 32 -8.59 5.23 13.08
N ARG A 33 -8.82 4.51 14.18
CA ARG A 33 -9.09 3.06 14.20
C ARG A 33 -7.98 2.23 13.55
N ILE A 34 -6.73 2.68 13.66
CA ILE A 34 -5.60 2.08 12.94
C ILE A 34 -5.24 0.69 13.47
N ASN A 35 -5.52 0.43 14.76
CA ASN A 35 -5.22 -0.84 15.42
C ASN A 35 -6.31 -1.91 15.25
N ILE A 36 -7.34 -1.65 14.43
CA ILE A 36 -8.35 -2.68 14.13
C ILE A 36 -7.75 -3.74 13.19
N PRO A 37 -7.87 -5.04 13.47
CA PRO A 37 -7.35 -6.07 12.57
C PRO A 37 -8.02 -5.98 11.19
N ALA A 38 -7.27 -6.33 10.13
CA ALA A 38 -7.83 -6.39 8.78
C ALA A 38 -9.05 -7.32 8.72
N CYS A 39 -10.00 -6.99 7.84
CA CYS A 39 -11.17 -7.85 7.63
C CYS A 39 -10.72 -9.23 7.11
N LYS A 40 -11.35 -10.29 7.64
CA LYS A 40 -11.20 -11.63 7.07
C LYS A 40 -11.62 -11.62 5.61
N ARG A 41 -10.79 -12.23 4.76
CA ARG A 41 -11.03 -12.31 3.33
C ARG A 41 -12.34 -13.03 3.02
N GLY A 42 -13.05 -12.58 1.99
CA GLY A 42 -14.34 -13.16 1.57
C GLY A 42 -15.55 -12.78 2.42
N ILE A 43 -15.36 -12.12 3.58
CA ILE A 43 -16.46 -11.73 4.48
C ILE A 43 -17.11 -10.39 4.07
N CYS A 44 -16.30 -9.37 3.78
CA CYS A 44 -16.83 -8.08 3.31
C CYS A 44 -17.22 -8.20 1.83
N ARG A 45 -18.45 -7.80 1.47
CA ARG A 45 -18.89 -7.71 0.05
C ARG A 45 -18.43 -6.42 -0.65
N ARG A 46 -18.02 -5.42 0.12
CA ARG A 46 -17.57 -4.09 -0.32
C ARG A 46 -16.67 -3.50 0.75
N ASN A 47 -15.91 -2.45 0.40
CA ASN A 47 -15.04 -1.78 1.35
C ASN A 47 -15.78 -1.40 2.65
N CYS A 48 -15.31 -1.93 3.76
CA CYS A 48 -16.01 -1.86 5.04
C CYS A 48 -15.74 -0.49 5.70
N LYS A 49 -16.73 0.42 5.66
CA LYS A 49 -16.64 1.79 6.25
C LYS A 49 -16.24 1.84 7.74
N GLY A 50 -16.44 0.73 8.45
CA GLY A 50 -16.13 0.57 9.86
C GLY A 50 -14.66 0.23 10.17
N ASN A 51 -13.91 -0.25 9.18
CA ASN A 51 -12.55 -0.75 9.35
C ASN A 51 -11.64 -0.17 8.26
N PRO A 52 -10.72 0.75 8.60
CA PRO A 52 -9.79 1.33 7.63
C PRO A 52 -8.84 0.29 7.02
N ASN A 53 -8.65 -0.85 7.68
CA ASN A 53 -7.81 -1.95 7.21
C ASN A 53 -8.57 -2.97 6.34
N CYS A 54 -9.77 -2.62 5.86
CA CYS A 54 -10.51 -3.45 4.92
C CYS A 54 -9.93 -3.33 3.51
N LEU A 55 -9.38 -4.43 2.99
CA LEU A 55 -8.82 -4.50 1.64
C LEU A 55 -9.85 -4.94 0.58
N VAL A 56 -11.15 -4.98 0.90
CA VAL A 56 -12.15 -5.36 -0.12
C VAL A 56 -12.43 -4.19 -1.05
N GLY A 57 -12.43 -4.46 -2.36
CA GLY A 57 -12.76 -3.48 -3.39
C GLY A 57 -11.58 -2.59 -3.80
N ILE A 58 -10.35 -3.01 -3.52
CA ILE A 58 -9.11 -2.35 -3.98
C ILE A 58 -8.33 -3.22 -4.98
N GLY A 59 -9.04 -4.13 -5.67
CA GLY A 59 -8.44 -5.07 -6.62
C GLY A 59 -7.83 -6.31 -5.95
N GLU A 60 -8.09 -6.54 -4.67
CA GLU A 60 -7.48 -7.60 -3.87
C GLU A 60 -7.79 -9.01 -4.41
N GLN A 61 -8.90 -9.18 -5.12
CA GLN A 61 -9.25 -10.47 -5.73
C GLN A 61 -8.25 -10.91 -6.78
N VAL A 62 -7.69 -9.96 -7.53
CA VAL A 62 -6.68 -10.22 -8.56
C VAL A 62 -5.35 -10.61 -7.91
N TRP A 63 -4.92 -9.87 -6.88
CA TRP A 63 -3.56 -9.99 -6.34
C TRP A 63 -3.42 -10.99 -5.20
N LEU A 64 -4.44 -11.09 -4.34
CA LEU A 64 -4.45 -12.05 -3.26
C LEU A 64 -5.10 -13.36 -3.71
N GLY A 65 -5.74 -13.40 -4.89
CA GLY A 65 -6.43 -14.54 -5.52
C GLY A 65 -5.70 -15.86 -5.43
N GLU A 66 -6.43 -16.96 -5.58
CA GLU A 66 -5.76 -18.17 -6.08
C GLU A 66 -5.19 -17.81 -7.45
N ILE A 67 -3.92 -18.13 -7.67
CA ILE A 67 -3.26 -17.87 -8.94
C ILE A 67 -3.83 -18.88 -9.93
N ASP A 68 -4.69 -18.41 -10.83
CA ASP A 68 -5.14 -19.24 -11.96
C ASP A 68 -3.99 -19.33 -12.96
N GLU A 69 -3.38 -20.51 -13.05
CA GLU A 69 -2.29 -20.81 -13.99
C GLU A 69 -2.69 -20.50 -15.45
N ASN A 70 -4.00 -20.52 -15.77
CA ASN A 70 -4.50 -20.18 -17.09
C ASN A 70 -4.52 -18.67 -17.38
N THR A 71 -4.39 -17.82 -16.35
CA THR A 71 -4.27 -16.35 -16.53
C THR A 71 -3.03 -16.00 -17.36
N PHE A 72 -1.99 -16.84 -17.31
CA PHE A 72 -0.74 -16.65 -18.04
C PHE A 72 -0.79 -17.16 -19.49
N HIS A 73 -1.89 -17.79 -19.93
CA HIS A 73 -2.02 -18.30 -21.30
C HIS A 73 -2.50 -17.24 -22.31
N ASN A 74 -2.95 -16.07 -21.84
CA ASN A 74 -3.37 -14.93 -22.67
C ASN A 74 -2.59 -13.66 -22.30
N ILE A 75 -1.27 -13.74 -22.19
CA ILE A 75 -0.43 -12.56 -21.96
C ILE A 75 -0.20 -11.89 -23.32
N ASP A 76 -0.75 -10.69 -23.49
CA ASP A 76 -0.43 -9.82 -24.63
C ASP A 76 1.08 -9.55 -24.68
N ASP A 77 1.64 -9.31 -25.87
CA ASP A 77 3.07 -8.98 -26.03
C ASP A 77 3.47 -7.93 -24.99
N PRO A 78 4.44 -8.19 -24.08
CA PRO A 78 4.87 -7.22 -23.07
C PRO A 78 5.28 -5.87 -23.65
N ASN A 79 5.66 -5.83 -24.93
CA ASN A 79 5.98 -4.58 -25.63
C ASN A 79 4.75 -3.76 -26.03
N SER A 80 3.55 -4.36 -26.06
CA SER A 80 2.31 -3.66 -26.41
C SER A 80 1.91 -2.60 -25.38
N GLU A 81 2.28 -2.79 -24.12
CA GLU A 81 2.06 -1.81 -23.05
C GLU A 81 3.19 -0.78 -22.92
N ARG A 82 4.29 -0.96 -23.65
CA ARG A 82 5.47 -0.09 -23.57
C ARG A 82 5.17 1.24 -24.23
N ARG A 83 5.46 2.33 -23.51
CA ARG A 83 5.27 3.69 -24.05
C ARG A 83 6.48 4.09 -24.88
N GLU A 84 6.30 5.11 -25.71
CA GLU A 84 7.41 5.76 -26.39
C GLU A 84 8.45 6.23 -25.37
N LYS A 85 9.72 6.08 -25.73
CA LYS A 85 10.83 6.40 -24.84
C LYS A 85 10.76 7.85 -24.37
N ASN A 86 10.98 8.06 -23.07
CA ASN A 86 10.92 9.36 -22.40
C ASN A 86 9.52 10.00 -22.28
N ILE A 87 8.42 9.26 -22.55
CA ILE A 87 7.07 9.74 -22.25
C ILE A 87 6.63 9.25 -20.87
N PHE A 88 6.07 10.15 -20.04
CA PHE A 88 5.59 9.77 -18.70
C PHE A 88 4.60 8.60 -18.72
N VAL A 89 4.73 7.70 -17.76
CA VAL A 89 3.84 6.55 -17.56
C VAL A 89 2.91 6.79 -16.37
N GLY A 90 1.63 6.48 -16.56
CA GLY A 90 0.63 6.51 -15.48
C GLY A 90 0.67 5.24 -14.63
N LEU A 91 0.10 5.32 -13.43
CA LEU A 91 -0.16 4.15 -12.59
C LEU A 91 -1.64 3.79 -12.66
N THR A 92 -1.94 2.50 -12.85
CA THR A 92 -3.31 1.99 -12.83
C THR A 92 -3.94 2.26 -11.46
N ASN A 93 -5.15 2.83 -11.46
CA ASN A 93 -5.93 3.02 -10.24
C ASN A 93 -6.70 1.72 -9.96
N LEU A 94 -6.28 0.99 -8.92
CA LEU A 94 -6.89 -0.27 -8.50
C LEU A 94 -8.15 -0.08 -7.64
N GLY A 95 -8.77 1.10 -7.71
CA GLY A 95 -9.86 1.50 -6.83
C GLY A 95 -9.33 2.11 -5.54
N ALA A 96 -9.73 3.35 -5.25
CA ALA A 96 -9.32 4.10 -4.06
C ALA A 96 -7.79 4.23 -3.86
N THR A 97 -6.97 4.12 -4.91
CA THR A 97 -5.49 4.20 -4.82
C THR A 97 -4.91 5.46 -5.47
N CYS A 98 -5.73 6.31 -6.11
CA CYS A 98 -5.24 7.50 -6.84
C CYS A 98 -4.39 8.47 -6.00
N TYR A 99 -4.70 8.63 -4.71
CA TYR A 99 -3.92 9.47 -3.82
C TYR A 99 -2.52 8.89 -3.60
N VAL A 100 -2.42 7.56 -3.42
CA VAL A 100 -1.12 6.86 -3.31
C VAL A 100 -0.35 6.97 -4.62
N ASN A 101 -1.02 6.78 -5.75
CA ASN A 101 -0.39 6.90 -7.08
C ASN A 101 0.25 8.28 -7.30
N THR A 102 -0.36 9.34 -6.77
CA THR A 102 0.20 10.70 -6.83
C THR A 102 1.54 10.79 -6.09
N PHE A 103 1.59 10.29 -4.85
CA PHE A 103 2.84 10.27 -4.08
C PHE A 103 3.91 9.37 -4.72
N LEU A 104 3.51 8.21 -5.23
CA LEU A 104 4.40 7.29 -5.93
C LEU A 104 5.04 7.96 -7.15
N GLN A 105 4.27 8.73 -7.93
CA GLN A 105 4.80 9.48 -9.07
C GLN A 105 5.76 10.58 -8.62
N VAL A 106 5.43 11.36 -7.58
CA VAL A 106 6.32 12.39 -7.02
C VAL A 106 7.64 11.79 -6.54
N TRP A 107 7.57 10.70 -5.77
CA TRP A 107 8.75 10.01 -5.26
C TRP A 107 9.57 9.37 -6.36
N PHE A 108 8.93 8.78 -7.36
CA PHE A 108 9.62 8.23 -8.51
C PHE A 108 10.44 9.31 -9.21
N HIS A 109 9.88 10.50 -9.42
CA HIS A 109 10.55 11.61 -10.08
C HIS A 109 11.64 12.29 -9.23
N ASN A 110 11.76 11.93 -7.95
CA ASN A 110 12.92 12.30 -7.14
C ASN A 110 14.09 11.35 -7.45
N LEU A 111 15.05 11.85 -8.23
CA LEU A 111 16.21 11.08 -8.69
C LEU A 111 17.10 10.60 -7.54
N GLU A 112 17.26 11.40 -6.49
CA GLU A 112 18.06 11.05 -5.32
C GLU A 112 17.43 9.87 -4.58
N LEU A 113 16.14 9.98 -4.27
CA LEU A 113 15.37 8.91 -3.64
C LEU A 113 15.45 7.60 -4.46
N ARG A 114 15.24 7.70 -5.77
CA ARG A 114 15.28 6.54 -6.66
C ARG A 114 16.66 5.85 -6.64
N ARG A 115 17.74 6.64 -6.74
CA ARG A 115 19.11 6.12 -6.67
C ARG A 115 19.40 5.46 -5.33
N SER A 116 19.04 6.10 -4.22
CA SER A 116 19.22 5.54 -2.88
C SER A 116 18.45 4.23 -2.68
N LEU A 117 17.21 4.13 -3.19
CA LEU A 117 16.42 2.90 -3.15
C LEU A 117 17.10 1.76 -3.90
N TYR A 118 17.64 2.03 -5.09
CA TYR A 118 18.34 1.01 -5.90
C TYR A 118 19.66 0.56 -5.27
N GLN A 119 20.37 1.47 -4.61
CA GLN A 119 21.61 1.15 -3.90
C GLN A 119 21.36 0.32 -2.62
N CYS A 120 20.24 0.54 -1.94
CA CYS A 120 19.90 -0.15 -0.69
C CYS A 120 19.83 -1.70 -0.84
N GLN A 121 19.48 -2.20 -2.02
CA GLN A 121 19.45 -3.62 -2.33
C GLN A 121 20.86 -4.24 -2.38
N ASN A 122 21.85 -3.53 -2.93
CA ASN A 122 23.22 -4.05 -3.07
C ASN A 122 23.89 -4.29 -1.71
N SER A 123 23.64 -3.42 -0.73
CA SER A 123 24.15 -3.56 0.64
C SER A 123 23.49 -4.69 1.42
N ARG A 124 22.20 -4.97 1.17
CA ARG A 124 21.42 -5.94 1.99
C ARG A 124 21.34 -7.35 1.39
N ALA A 125 21.63 -7.51 0.11
CA ALA A 125 21.90 -8.83 -0.48
C ALA A 125 23.20 -9.46 0.06
N GLN A 126 24.05 -8.67 0.72
CA GLN A 126 25.31 -9.11 1.32
C GLN A 126 25.20 -9.43 2.82
N GLU A 127 24.16 -8.97 3.51
CA GLU A 127 23.98 -9.17 4.96
C GLU A 127 22.82 -10.15 5.25
N HIS A 128 23.09 -11.44 5.04
CA HIS A 128 22.23 -12.51 5.52
C HIS A 128 22.57 -12.79 6.98
N ASN A 129 21.99 -12.03 7.91
CA ASN A 129 21.70 -12.40 9.31
C ASN A 129 21.38 -11.10 10.07
N ILE A 130 20.14 -10.95 10.56
CA ILE A 130 19.82 -10.51 11.93
C ILE A 130 18.30 -10.48 12.09
N ASP A 131 17.89 -11.22 13.11
CA ASP A 131 16.56 -11.42 13.62
C ASP A 131 15.99 -10.15 14.29
N SER A 132 14.96 -9.55 13.67
CA SER A 132 13.95 -8.77 14.39
C SER A 132 12.73 -8.53 13.49
N GLY A 133 11.52 -8.81 13.99
CA GLY A 133 10.27 -8.71 13.23
C GLY A 133 9.96 -7.32 12.65
N LYS A 134 10.46 -6.24 13.26
CA LYS A 134 10.35 -4.86 12.73
C LYS A 134 11.31 -4.58 11.55
N SER A 135 12.48 -5.22 11.53
CA SER A 135 13.43 -5.11 10.42
C SER A 135 12.86 -5.78 9.16
N LYS A 136 12.23 -6.96 9.33
CA LYS A 136 11.59 -7.71 8.24
C LYS A 136 10.50 -6.91 7.51
N SER A 137 9.60 -6.21 8.22
CA SER A 137 8.52 -5.44 7.57
C SER A 137 9.02 -4.20 6.82
N ARG A 138 10.05 -3.51 7.35
CA ARG A 138 10.69 -2.37 6.68
C ARG A 138 11.43 -2.81 5.42
N ILE A 139 12.15 -3.93 5.49
CA ILE A 139 12.85 -4.52 4.34
C ILE A 139 11.84 -4.90 3.25
N GLN A 140 10.74 -5.57 3.62
CA GLN A 140 9.69 -5.94 2.68
C GLN A 140 9.11 -4.72 1.96
N SER A 141 8.86 -3.63 2.70
CA SER A 141 8.33 -2.39 2.13
C SER A 141 9.29 -1.78 1.10
N ILE A 142 10.58 -1.67 1.42
CA ILE A 142 11.60 -1.11 0.52
C ILE A 142 11.71 -1.94 -0.76
N ILE A 143 11.68 -3.27 -0.64
CA ILE A 143 11.72 -4.18 -1.79
C ILE A 143 10.50 -3.96 -2.70
N SER A 144 9.29 -3.83 -2.14
CA SER A 144 8.08 -3.55 -2.91
C SER A 144 8.15 -2.21 -3.66
N PHE A 145 8.64 -1.14 -3.01
CA PHE A 145 8.84 0.16 -3.66
C PHE A 145 9.82 0.08 -4.83
N MET A 146 10.92 -0.67 -4.65
CA MET A 146 11.91 -0.86 -5.69
C MET A 146 11.35 -1.64 -6.89
N PHE A 147 10.61 -2.73 -6.67
CA PHE A 147 9.97 -3.47 -7.77
C PHE A 147 9.04 -2.58 -8.57
N LEU A 148 8.23 -1.78 -7.88
CA LEU A 148 7.34 -0.82 -8.53
C LEU A 148 8.11 0.22 -9.35
N PHE A 149 9.19 0.78 -8.81
CA PHE A 149 10.00 1.78 -9.53
C PHE A 149 10.71 1.19 -10.75
N LYS A 150 11.17 -0.06 -10.66
CA LYS A 150 11.72 -0.80 -11.81
C LYS A 150 10.65 -1.06 -12.87
N GLU A 151 9.43 -1.42 -12.48
CA GLU A 151 8.33 -1.61 -13.43
C GLU A 151 7.96 -0.32 -14.15
N ILE A 152 7.92 0.80 -13.41
CA ILE A 152 7.74 2.13 -13.98
C ILE A 152 8.85 2.40 -15.00
N GLU A 153 10.14 2.20 -14.65
CA GLU A 153 11.28 2.39 -15.56
C GLU A 153 11.24 1.51 -16.81
N LEU A 154 10.82 0.24 -16.69
CA LEU A 154 10.67 -0.67 -17.82
C LEU A 154 9.61 -0.19 -18.81
N LYS A 155 8.55 0.47 -18.33
CA LYS A 155 7.47 1.00 -19.18
C LYS A 155 7.85 2.29 -19.93
N ILE A 156 8.94 2.98 -19.54
CA ILE A 156 9.46 4.23 -20.15
C ILE A 156 10.76 4.06 -20.94
N SER A 157 11.52 3.00 -20.66
CA SER A 157 12.79 2.69 -21.34
C SER A 157 12.54 2.24 -22.76
#